data_AF-A0A0F2R6Z3-F1
#
_entry.id   AF-A0A0F2R6Z3-F1
#
_cell.length_a   1.000
_cell.length_b   1.000
_cell.length_c   1.000
_cell.angle_alpha   90.00
_cell.angle_beta   90.00
_cell.angle_gamma   90.00
#
_symmetry.space_group_name_H-M   'P 1'
#
loop_
_entity.id
_entity.type
_entity.pdbx_description
1 polymer ?
#
loop_
_entity_poly.entity_id
_entity_poly.type
_entity_poly.pdbx_seq_one_letter_code
_entity_poly.pdbx_strand_id
1 'polypeptide(L)'
;MIEDNQEKAYLLALYQSTAGNPSVTKSMYEVGAALGQEKQEAQKTAETLIGKGWVEIKTLSGGIGITAEGIDMAQQAGAGPIGDGDRLGAGPMIDDSDRKTLAKLLEGLKADVAKLTTEYGRLEEMIMDIKTIEVHLLSPRPKTAVIKALLQALITLLAKAGDPRGAARIERLLG
;
A
#
# COMPACT_ATOMS: atom_id res chain seq x y z
N MET A 1 0.05 -19.80 3.01
CA MET A 1 0.59 -18.96 1.92
C MET A 1 -0.41 -19.02 0.76
N ILE A 2 -0.70 -17.91 0.09
CA ILE A 2 -1.65 -17.93 -1.05
C ILE A 2 -0.92 -18.49 -2.27
N GLU A 3 -1.35 -19.67 -2.74
CA GLU A 3 -0.72 -20.36 -3.87
C GLU A 3 -1.26 -19.88 -5.23
N ASP A 4 -2.51 -19.42 -5.26
CA ASP A 4 -3.18 -18.93 -6.46
C ASP A 4 -2.97 -17.42 -6.66
N ASN A 5 -2.40 -17.04 -7.82
CA ASN A 5 -2.13 -15.65 -8.16
C ASN A 5 -3.39 -14.79 -8.29
N GLN A 6 -4.51 -15.38 -8.71
CA GLN A 6 -5.77 -14.68 -8.90
C GLN A 6 -6.41 -14.36 -7.55
N GLU A 7 -6.43 -15.33 -6.64
CA GLU A 7 -6.90 -15.13 -5.26
C GLU A 7 -6.06 -14.07 -4.53
N LYS A 8 -4.73 -14.15 -4.71
CA LYS A 8 -3.80 -13.16 -4.15
C LYS A 8 -4.11 -11.77 -4.67
N ALA A 9 -4.20 -11.59 -5.99
CA ALA A 9 -4.51 -10.29 -6.59
C ALA A 9 -5.85 -9.73 -6.08
N TYR A 10 -6.85 -10.59 -5.97
CA TYR A 10 -8.18 -10.24 -5.48
C TYR A 10 -8.16 -9.79 -4.01
N LEU A 11 -7.50 -10.56 -3.14
CA LEU A 11 -7.38 -10.20 -1.72
C LEU A 11 -6.61 -8.88 -1.54
N LEU A 12 -5.54 -8.65 -2.32
CA LEU A 12 -4.79 -7.40 -2.31
C LEU A 12 -5.65 -6.21 -2.77
N ALA A 13 -6.44 -6.37 -3.84
CA ALA A 13 -7.34 -5.33 -4.33
C ALA A 13 -8.45 -5.00 -3.32
N LEU A 14 -9.01 -6.02 -2.66
CA LEU A 14 -9.98 -5.81 -1.59
C LEU A 14 -9.33 -5.10 -0.39
N TYR A 15 -8.14 -5.51 0.02
CA TYR A 15 -7.39 -4.84 1.09
C TYR A 15 -7.16 -3.36 0.77
N GLN A 16 -6.70 -3.06 -0.45
CA GLN A 16 -6.43 -1.68 -0.88
C GLN A 16 -7.70 -0.84 -0.90
N SER A 17 -8.77 -1.34 -1.52
CA SER A 17 -10.04 -0.61 -1.63
C SER A 17 -10.76 -0.40 -0.29
N THR A 18 -10.47 -1.24 0.71
CA THR A 18 -10.97 -1.10 2.09
C THR A 18 -9.99 -0.38 3.02
N ALA A 19 -8.77 -0.08 2.55
CA ALA A 19 -7.65 0.36 3.36
C ALA A 19 -7.38 -0.55 4.59
N GLY A 20 -7.63 -1.85 4.45
CA GLY A 20 -7.52 -2.82 5.53
C GLY A 20 -8.53 -2.62 6.67
N ASN A 21 -9.68 -1.97 6.43
CA ASN A 21 -10.71 -1.75 7.42
C ASN A 21 -11.88 -2.75 7.26
N PRO A 22 -12.11 -3.67 8.22
CA PRO A 22 -13.20 -4.65 8.16
C PRO A 22 -14.61 -4.07 8.14
N SER A 23 -14.78 -2.83 8.57
CA SER A 23 -16.08 -2.14 8.54
C SER A 23 -16.46 -1.58 7.17
N VAL A 24 -15.54 -1.60 6.19
CA VAL A 24 -15.79 -1.10 4.83
C VAL A 24 -16.33 -2.23 3.95
N THR A 25 -17.52 -2.02 3.38
CA THR A 25 -18.14 -2.94 2.43
C THR A 25 -17.84 -2.51 0.99
N LYS A 26 -17.48 -3.47 0.13
CA LYS A 26 -17.26 -3.30 -1.31
C LYS A 26 -18.07 -4.30 -2.12
N SER A 27 -18.42 -3.95 -3.36
CA SER A 27 -19.03 -4.93 -4.27
C SER A 27 -17.98 -5.91 -4.76
N MET A 28 -18.24 -7.21 -4.63
CA MET A 28 -17.33 -8.25 -5.12
C MET A 28 -17.11 -8.16 -6.64
N TYR A 29 -18.11 -7.66 -7.38
CA TYR A 29 -17.98 -7.47 -8.82
C TYR A 29 -17.10 -6.28 -9.18
N GLU A 30 -17.16 -5.18 -8.41
CA GLU A 30 -16.32 -4.01 -8.64
C GLU A 30 -14.86 -4.29 -8.33
N VAL A 31 -14.58 -5.06 -7.27
CA VAL A 31 -13.23 -5.50 -6.93
C VAL A 31 -12.65 -6.38 -8.04
N GLY A 32 -13.43 -7.32 -8.58
CA GLY A 32 -13.00 -8.14 -9.71
C GLY A 32 -12.84 -7.36 -11.01
N ALA A 33 -13.74 -6.42 -11.31
CA ALA A 33 -13.66 -5.57 -12.49
C ALA A 33 -12.39 -4.69 -12.48
N ALA A 34 -11.95 -4.21 -11.31
CA ALA A 34 -10.69 -3.50 -11.17
C ALA A 34 -9.45 -4.35 -11.53
N LEU A 35 -9.60 -5.67 -11.53
CA LEU A 35 -8.59 -6.65 -11.92
C LEU A 35 -8.79 -7.18 -13.35
N GLY A 36 -9.77 -6.64 -14.10
CA GLY A 36 -10.12 -7.09 -15.44
C GLY A 36 -10.89 -8.41 -15.47
N GLN A 37 -11.45 -8.86 -14.35
CA GLN A 37 -12.23 -10.10 -14.28
C GLN A 37 -13.67 -9.88 -14.74
N GLU A 38 -14.24 -10.91 -15.35
CA GLU A 38 -15.67 -10.96 -15.62
C GLU A 38 -16.49 -11.27 -14.35
N LYS A 39 -17.79 -10.97 -14.35
CA LYS A 39 -18.65 -11.13 -13.17
C LYS A 39 -18.62 -12.52 -12.56
N GLN A 40 -18.66 -13.57 -13.39
CA GLN A 40 -18.70 -14.95 -12.92
C GLN A 40 -17.36 -15.39 -12.30
N GLU A 41 -16.26 -14.89 -12.86
CA GLU A 41 -14.91 -15.13 -12.37
C GLU A 41 -14.65 -14.40 -11.04
N ALA A 42 -15.06 -13.14 -10.96
CA ALA A 42 -15.01 -12.34 -9.74
C ALA A 42 -15.82 -12.98 -8.60
N GLN A 43 -17.03 -13.47 -8.90
CA GLN A 43 -17.87 -14.17 -7.94
C GLN A 43 -17.20 -15.44 -7.42
N LYS A 44 -16.69 -16.30 -8.32
CA LYS A 44 -16.01 -17.55 -7.93
C LYS A 44 -14.79 -17.29 -7.05
N THR A 45 -14.00 -16.27 -7.39
CA THR A 45 -12.82 -15.87 -6.61
C THR A 45 -13.25 -15.40 -5.22
N ALA A 46 -14.26 -14.53 -5.14
CA ALA A 46 -14.79 -14.02 -3.87
C ALA A 46 -15.35 -15.15 -2.98
N GLU A 47 -16.15 -16.06 -3.54
CA GLU A 47 -16.69 -17.23 -2.83
C GLU A 47 -15.59 -18.14 -2.28
N THR A 48 -14.50 -18.31 -3.04
CA THR A 48 -13.34 -19.09 -2.59
C THR A 48 -12.65 -18.41 -1.41
N LEU A 49 -12.44 -17.10 -1.46
CA LEU A 49 -11.85 -16.32 -0.37
C LEU A 49 -12.76 -16.27 0.87
N ILE A 50 -14.09 -16.29 0.67
CA ILE A 50 -15.07 -16.43 1.75
C ILE A 50 -14.96 -17.81 2.39
N GLY A 51 -14.88 -18.88 1.59
CA GLY A 51 -14.67 -20.24 2.09
C GLY A 51 -13.36 -20.41 2.89
N LYS A 52 -12.37 -19.56 2.62
CA LYS A 52 -11.08 -19.50 3.36
C LYS A 52 -11.12 -18.62 4.61
N GLY A 53 -12.20 -17.90 4.86
CA GLY A 53 -12.36 -16.99 6.01
C GLY A 53 -11.68 -15.63 5.85
N TRP A 54 -11.02 -15.35 4.72
CA TRP A 54 -10.28 -14.09 4.50
C TRP A 54 -11.20 -12.94 4.06
N VAL A 55 -12.37 -13.28 3.55
CA VAL A 55 -13.41 -12.34 3.11
C VAL A 55 -14.72 -12.78 3.74
N GLU A 56 -15.60 -11.83 4.04
CA GLU A 56 -16.94 -12.13 4.53
C GLU A 56 -18.00 -11.47 3.65
N ILE A 57 -19.15 -12.12 3.51
CA ILE A 57 -20.32 -11.54 2.85
C ILE A 57 -21.07 -10.63 3.83
N LYS A 58 -21.27 -9.37 3.44
CA LYS A 58 -21.97 -8.34 4.21
C LYS A 58 -23.40 -8.10 3.71
N THR A 59 -23.69 -8.39 2.45
CA THR A 59 -25.03 -8.18 1.86
C THR A 59 -25.41 -9.29 0.88
N LEU A 60 -26.72 -9.50 0.70
CA LEU A 60 -27.29 -10.44 -0.28
C LEU A 60 -27.03 -10.03 -1.74
N SER A 61 -26.63 -8.79 -1.98
CA SER A 61 -26.30 -8.26 -3.31
C SER A 61 -24.83 -8.43 -3.70
N GLY A 62 -24.05 -9.19 -2.92
CA GLY A 62 -22.62 -9.41 -3.19
C GLY A 62 -21.70 -8.34 -2.59
N GLY A 63 -22.16 -7.63 -1.57
CA GLY A 63 -21.31 -6.78 -0.75
C GLY A 63 -20.41 -7.64 0.14
N ILE A 64 -19.10 -7.41 0.08
CA ILE A 64 -18.08 -8.16 0.83
C ILE A 64 -17.22 -7.21 1.67
N GLY A 65 -16.67 -7.72 2.76
CA GLY A 65 -15.68 -7.05 3.60
C GLY A 65 -14.45 -7.95 3.82
N ILE A 66 -13.30 -7.34 4.12
CA ILE A 66 -12.09 -8.08 4.49
C ILE A 66 -12.14 -8.43 5.99
N THR A 67 -11.79 -9.66 6.36
CA THR A 67 -11.74 -10.08 7.77
C THR A 67 -10.39 -9.74 8.40
N ALA A 68 -10.25 -9.91 9.71
CA ALA A 68 -8.94 -9.82 10.38
C ALA A 68 -7.93 -10.83 9.81
N GLU A 69 -8.34 -12.07 9.63
CA GLU A 69 -7.51 -13.12 9.02
C GLU A 69 -7.14 -12.77 7.57
N GLY A 70 -8.07 -12.17 6.83
CA GLY A 70 -7.82 -11.67 5.48
C GLY A 70 -6.83 -10.51 5.44
N ILE A 71 -6.84 -9.61 6.42
CA ILE A 71 -5.86 -8.54 6.59
C ILE A 71 -4.47 -9.13 6.81
N ASP A 72 -4.34 -10.07 7.74
CA ASP A 72 -3.06 -10.72 8.05
C ASP A 72 -2.52 -11.46 6.82
N MET A 73 -3.40 -12.19 6.12
CA MET A 73 -3.03 -12.89 4.89
C MET A 73 -2.67 -11.96 3.74
N ALA A 74 -3.40 -10.86 3.58
CA ALA A 74 -3.07 -9.83 2.60
C ALA A 74 -1.68 -9.25 2.92
N GLN A 75 -1.39 -8.96 4.19
CA GLN A 75 -0.10 -8.43 4.62
C GLN A 75 1.06 -9.40 4.36
N GLN A 76 0.90 -10.67 4.73
CA GLN A 76 1.86 -11.73 4.39
C GLN A 76 2.05 -11.90 2.88
N ALA A 77 1.01 -11.62 2.10
CA ALA A 77 1.05 -11.63 0.63
C ALA A 77 1.62 -10.35 0.01
N GLY A 78 1.99 -9.34 0.82
CA GLY A 78 2.60 -8.07 0.39
C GLY A 78 1.66 -6.86 0.36
N ALA A 79 0.51 -6.95 1.03
CA ALA A 79 -0.35 -5.81 1.36
C ALA A 79 0.18 -5.05 2.57
N GLY A 80 -0.28 -3.81 2.73
CA GLY A 80 0.16 -2.96 3.82
C GLY A 80 1.46 -2.22 3.50
N PRO A 81 1.90 -1.36 4.43
CA PRO A 81 3.14 -0.61 4.27
C PRO A 81 4.34 -1.56 4.29
N ILE A 82 5.39 -1.21 3.54
CA ILE A 82 6.74 -1.82 3.49
C ILE A 82 6.94 -2.98 4.49
N GLY A 83 6.92 -4.21 3.97
CA GLY A 83 7.12 -5.42 4.75
C GLY A 83 8.56 -5.56 5.28
N ASP A 84 8.79 -6.52 6.17
CA ASP A 84 10.10 -6.73 6.81
C ASP A 84 11.26 -7.08 5.85
N GLY A 85 10.94 -7.41 4.59
CA GLY A 85 11.92 -7.66 3.52
C GLY A 85 12.01 -6.57 2.44
N ASP A 86 11.15 -5.55 2.48
CA ASP A 86 11.11 -4.51 1.46
C ASP A 86 12.19 -3.46 1.75
N ARG A 87 13.34 -3.57 1.08
CA ARG A 87 14.48 -2.65 1.20
C ARG A 87 14.78 -2.04 -0.16
N LEU A 88 15.22 -0.78 -0.16
CA LEU A 88 15.70 -0.14 -1.36
C LEU A 88 17.06 -0.76 -1.75
N GLY A 89 17.23 -1.09 -3.03
CA GLY A 89 18.49 -1.55 -3.56
C GLY A 89 19.66 -0.64 -3.20
N ALA A 90 20.84 -1.23 -3.02
CA ALA A 90 22.09 -0.48 -2.83
C ALA A 90 22.67 0.07 -4.14
N GLY A 91 22.08 -0.28 -5.28
CA GLY A 91 22.50 0.18 -6.59
C GLY A 91 22.35 1.69 -6.77
N PRO A 92 23.10 2.30 -7.71
CA PRO A 92 23.05 3.74 -7.94
C PRO A 92 21.75 4.21 -8.62
N MET A 93 20.97 3.27 -9.19
CA MET A 93 19.72 3.52 -9.88
C MET A 93 18.61 2.67 -9.27
N ILE A 94 17.40 3.22 -9.27
CA ILE A 94 16.16 2.56 -8.87
C ILE A 94 15.74 1.57 -9.96
N ASP A 95 15.48 0.33 -9.59
CA ASP A 95 14.92 -0.69 -10.46
C ASP A 95 13.38 -0.81 -10.36
N ASP A 96 12.78 -1.75 -11.08
CA ASP A 96 11.32 -1.93 -11.09
C ASP A 96 10.77 -2.49 -9.77
N SER A 97 11.57 -3.21 -8.99
CA SER A 97 11.20 -3.65 -7.65
C SER A 97 11.18 -2.45 -6.69
N ASP A 98 12.25 -1.66 -6.69
CA ASP A 98 12.36 -0.43 -5.91
C ASP A 98 11.21 0.54 -6.23
N ARG A 99 10.86 0.70 -7.52
CA ARG A 99 9.72 1.54 -7.95
C ARG A 99 8.41 1.12 -7.29
N LYS A 100 8.11 -0.18 -7.29
CA LYS A 100 6.87 -0.70 -6.69
C LYS A 100 6.87 -0.47 -5.18
N THR A 101 8.00 -0.71 -4.53
CA THR A 101 8.15 -0.49 -3.08
C THR A 101 8.00 0.98 -2.71
N LEU A 102 8.65 1.88 -3.45
CA LEU A 102 8.54 3.33 -3.27
C LEU A 102 7.12 3.82 -3.54
N ALA A 103 6.43 3.32 -4.58
CA ALA A 103 5.05 3.71 -4.86
C ALA A 103 4.12 3.40 -3.67
N LYS A 104 4.23 2.19 -3.11
CA LYS A 104 3.47 1.78 -1.91
C LYS A 104 3.79 2.67 -0.71
N LEU A 105 5.07 2.98 -0.48
CA LEU A 105 5.49 3.86 0.60
C LEU A 105 4.86 5.25 0.47
N LEU A 106 5.02 5.87 -0.70
CA LEU A 106 4.57 7.23 -0.95
C LEU A 106 3.05 7.35 -0.86
N GLU A 107 2.31 6.33 -1.30
CA GLU A 107 0.85 6.27 -1.10
C GLU A 107 0.49 6.25 0.39
N GLY A 108 1.14 5.40 1.19
CA GLY A 108 0.94 5.35 2.64
C GLY A 108 1.31 6.67 3.33
N LEU A 109 2.45 7.27 2.97
CA LEU A 109 2.88 8.56 3.51
C LEU A 109 1.89 9.68 3.18
N LYS A 110 1.38 9.76 1.95
CA LYS A 110 0.34 10.75 1.58
C LYS A 110 -0.91 10.61 2.43
N ALA A 111 -1.37 9.37 2.64
CA ALA A 111 -2.55 9.09 3.45
C ALA A 111 -2.36 9.48 4.93
N ASP A 112 -1.14 9.35 5.45
CA ASP A 112 -0.83 9.70 6.84
C ASP A 112 -0.59 11.19 7.01
N VAL A 113 0.15 11.84 6.11
CA VAL A 113 0.35 13.30 6.09
C VAL A 113 -0.98 14.04 6.05
N ALA A 114 -1.97 13.55 5.28
CA ALA A 114 -3.30 14.15 5.22
C ALA A 114 -4.08 14.14 6.55
N LYS A 115 -3.64 13.32 7.52
CA LYS A 115 -4.26 13.19 8.85
C LYS A 115 -3.47 13.90 9.95
N LEU A 116 -2.29 14.45 9.64
CA LEU A 116 -1.44 15.08 10.64
C LEU A 116 -1.98 16.45 11.05
N THR A 117 -2.02 16.68 12.36
CA THR A 117 -2.29 18.00 12.93
C THR A 117 -0.96 18.66 13.27
N THR A 118 -0.36 19.36 12.30
CA THR A 118 0.89 20.10 12.46
C THR A 118 0.82 21.44 11.72
N GLU A 119 1.86 22.27 11.86
CA GLU A 119 1.93 23.58 11.20
C GLU A 119 1.95 23.45 9.69
N TYR A 120 1.27 24.37 8.99
CA TYR A 120 1.10 24.33 7.53
C TYR A 120 2.44 24.23 6.78
N GLY A 121 3.44 25.02 7.16
CA GLY A 121 4.75 24.99 6.49
C GLY A 121 5.44 23.63 6.58
N ARG A 122 5.21 22.87 7.66
CA ARG A 122 5.74 21.52 7.82
C ARG A 122 5.00 20.50 6.95
N LEU A 123 3.68 20.64 6.81
CA LEU A 123 2.90 19.83 5.87
C LEU A 123 3.34 20.09 4.42
N GLU A 124 3.53 21.36 4.08
CA GLU A 124 3.98 21.78 2.75
C GLU A 124 5.35 21.18 2.41
N GLU A 125 6.31 21.25 3.34
CA GLU A 125 7.64 20.65 3.19
C GLU A 125 7.57 19.13 2.93
N MET A 126 6.79 18.39 3.72
CA MET A 126 6.61 16.94 3.50
C MET A 126 5.97 16.63 2.14
N ILE A 127 4.95 17.39 1.73
CA ILE A 127 4.28 17.20 0.44
C ILE A 127 5.25 17.50 -0.72
N MET A 128 6.08 18.52 -0.58
CA MET A 128 7.10 18.87 -1.58
C MET A 128 8.14 17.77 -1.74
N ASP A 129 8.64 17.19 -0.65
CA ASP A 129 9.57 16.07 -0.70
C ASP A 129 8.93 14.82 -1.35
N ILE A 130 7.71 14.47 -0.95
CA ILE A 130 6.95 13.36 -1.55
C ILE A 130 6.79 13.56 -3.06
N LYS A 131 6.34 14.74 -3.50
CA LYS A 131 6.17 15.05 -4.92
C LYS A 131 7.49 15.06 -5.67
N THR A 132 8.58 15.51 -5.04
CA THR A 132 9.90 15.50 -5.66
C THR A 132 10.37 14.07 -5.92
N ILE A 133 10.13 13.14 -4.99
CA ILE A 133 10.39 11.71 -5.22
C ILE A 133 9.54 11.18 -6.38
N GLU A 134 8.24 11.47 -6.39
CA GLU A 134 7.32 11.02 -7.47
C GLU A 134 7.79 11.51 -8.85
N VAL A 135 8.18 12.78 -8.97
CA VAL A 135 8.70 13.35 -10.22
C VAL A 135 10.04 12.72 -10.60
N HIS A 136 10.94 12.50 -9.65
CA HIS A 136 12.24 11.89 -9.92
C HIS A 136 12.10 10.45 -10.41
N LEU A 137 11.07 9.73 -9.94
CA LEU A 137 10.72 8.41 -10.47
C LEU A 137 10.28 8.45 -11.94
N LEU A 138 9.80 9.57 -12.48
CA LEU A 138 9.50 9.66 -13.92
C LEU A 138 10.75 9.67 -14.80
N SER A 139 11.94 9.86 -14.22
CA SER A 139 13.21 9.73 -14.94
C SER A 139 13.39 8.31 -15.50
N PRO A 140 13.94 8.15 -16.73
CA PRO A 140 14.37 6.85 -17.23
C PRO A 140 15.43 6.17 -16.35
N ARG A 141 16.19 6.96 -15.59
CA ARG A 141 17.24 6.50 -14.67
C ARG A 141 17.14 7.27 -13.34
N PRO A 142 16.18 6.94 -12.47
CA PRO A 142 16.06 7.60 -11.17
C PRO A 142 17.25 7.23 -10.31
N LYS A 143 17.89 8.24 -9.75
CA LYS A 143 19.08 8.08 -8.90
C LYS A 143 18.67 7.73 -7.48
N THR A 144 19.17 6.61 -6.98
CA THR A 144 18.90 6.10 -5.63
C THR A 144 19.31 7.11 -4.56
N ALA A 145 20.48 7.75 -4.70
CA ALA A 145 21.00 8.70 -3.71
C ALA A 145 20.07 9.92 -3.48
N VAL A 146 19.43 10.44 -4.54
CA VAL A 146 18.49 11.57 -4.45
C VAL A 146 17.25 11.16 -3.66
N ILE A 147 16.69 9.98 -3.95
CA ILE A 147 15.53 9.47 -3.23
C ILE A 147 15.86 9.20 -1.77
N LYS A 148 17.01 8.58 -1.47
CA LYS A 148 17.44 8.34 -0.10
C LYS A 148 17.57 9.63 0.71
N ALA A 149 18.11 10.70 0.13
CA ALA A 149 18.23 11.98 0.81
C ALA A 149 16.86 12.58 1.18
N LEU A 150 15.89 12.55 0.25
CA LEU A 150 14.52 13.04 0.51
C LEU A 150 13.80 12.19 1.55
N LEU A 151 13.96 10.86 1.48
CA LEU A 151 13.42 9.94 2.48
C LEU A 151 14.02 10.19 3.88
N GLN A 152 15.32 10.48 3.98
CA GLN A 152 15.97 10.84 5.23
C GLN A 152 15.46 12.16 5.82
N ALA A 153 15.21 13.16 4.97
CA ALA A 153 14.58 14.40 5.39
C ALA A 153 13.17 14.16 5.96
N LEU A 154 12.36 13.35 5.25
CA LEU A 154 11.01 12.97 5.66
C LEU A 154 10.95 12.25 7.01
N ILE A 155 11.93 11.39 7.36
CA ILE A 155 12.02 10.76 8.69
C ILE A 155 11.98 11.82 9.79
N THR A 156 12.81 12.86 9.66
CA THR A 156 12.93 13.92 10.66
C THR A 156 11.64 14.73 10.77
N LEU A 157 11.01 15.02 9.62
CA LEU A 157 9.76 15.78 9.56
C LEU A 157 8.59 15.02 10.19
N LEU A 158 8.43 13.74 9.85
CA LEU A 158 7.37 12.87 10.36
C LEU A 158 7.48 12.67 11.87
N ALA A 159 8.69 12.44 12.39
CA ALA A 159 8.92 12.33 13.83
C ALA A 159 8.51 13.61 14.58
N LYS A 160 8.88 14.79 14.05
CA LYS A 160 8.49 16.10 14.63
C LYS A 160 6.99 16.39 14.52
N ALA A 161 6.32 15.83 13.52
CA ALA A 161 4.88 16.00 13.32
C ALA A 161 4.02 14.98 14.08
N GLY A 162 4.62 14.11 14.89
CA GLY A 162 3.90 13.13 15.70
C GLY A 162 3.54 11.83 14.97
N ASP A 163 4.21 11.51 13.85
CA ASP A 163 4.06 10.24 13.14
C ASP A 163 5.35 9.38 13.18
N PRO A 164 5.69 8.81 14.35
CA PRO A 164 6.85 7.94 14.48
C PRO A 164 6.69 6.63 13.68
N ARG A 165 5.46 6.22 13.35
CA ARG A 165 5.19 5.03 12.52
C ARG A 165 5.56 5.29 11.08
N GLY A 166 5.24 6.48 10.56
CA GLY A 166 5.69 6.94 9.25
C GLY A 166 7.20 6.95 9.12
N ALA A 167 7.90 7.53 10.09
CA ALA A 167 9.36 7.53 10.16
C ALA A 167 9.94 6.10 10.14
N ALA A 168 9.46 5.21 11.01
CA ALA A 168 9.96 3.84 11.11
C ALA A 168 9.81 3.02 9.81
N ARG A 169 8.74 3.26 9.02
CA ARG A 169 8.58 2.62 7.70
C ARG A 169 9.68 3.04 6.73
N ILE A 170 10.03 4.32 6.73
CA ILE A 170 11.10 4.83 5.86
C ILE A 170 12.46 4.26 6.31
N GLU A 171 12.73 4.24 7.61
CA GLU A 171 13.95 3.66 8.18
C GLU A 171 14.12 2.20 7.74
N ARG A 172 13.06 1.39 7.83
CA ARG A 172 13.07 0.00 7.38
C ARG A 172 13.42 -0.15 5.89
N LEU A 173 12.88 0.73 5.05
CA LEU A 173 13.17 0.73 3.61
C LEU A 173 14.63 1.05 3.32
N LEU A 174 15.16 2.06 4.00
CA LEU A 174 16.53 2.53 3.77
C LEU A 174 17.56 1.55 4.30
N GLY A 175 17.18 0.84 5.35
CA GLY A 175 17.87 -0.30 5.89
C GLY A 175 18.81 0.00 7.05
#